data_AF-A0A9E2LNA4-F1
#
_entry.id   AF-A0A9E2LNA4-F1
#
_cell.length_a   1.000
_cell.length_b   1.000
_cell.length_c   1.000
_cell.angle_alpha   90.00
_cell.angle_beta   90.00
_cell.angle_gamma   90.00
#
_symmetry.space_group_name_H-M   'P 1'
#
loop_
_entity.id
_entity.type
_entity.pdbx_description
1 polymer ?
#
loop_
_entity_poly.entity_id
_entity_poly.type
_entity_poly.pdbx_seq_one_letter_code
_entity_poly.pdbx_strand_id
1 'polypeptide(L)'
;TGGPITEGLVREIHKRLVESVRGGAAAPGEYRKIQNYVVNSITGETGYTPPPAHDVPIMMAELVDWLNREQEVHPVLMSGISQFQFVHVHPFLDGNGRTSRLLSTLCLYRAGYNFKRLFTISEYYDRNRPSFYRAIQSVRESGMDMTGWLEFFVEGLTTQLAEVRERGELAIRRDVLIKEHGLSERQAKALGHILEHGSLTIQNFERLCPEVNRRSLQRDLKSMVDMGLLISEGATNKLVYRMKGTG
;
A
#
# COMPACT_ATOMS: atom_id res chain seq x y z
N THR A 1 -2.86 -0.42 -23.45
CA THR A 1 -1.65 0.30 -23.01
C THR A 1 -1.99 1.78 -22.97
N GLY A 2 -1.66 2.48 -21.88
CA GLY A 2 -1.86 3.93 -21.81
C GLY A 2 -0.81 4.66 -22.65
N GLY A 3 -1.15 5.82 -23.23
CA GLY A 3 -0.18 6.69 -23.94
C GLY A 3 0.97 7.17 -23.04
N PRO A 4 1.97 7.92 -23.54
CA PRO A 4 3.21 8.27 -22.81
C PRO A 4 2.98 8.94 -21.44
N ILE A 5 3.96 8.87 -20.54
CA ILE A 5 3.95 9.65 -19.28
C ILE A 5 4.32 11.07 -19.68
N THR A 6 3.41 12.03 -19.53
CA THR A 6 3.67 13.44 -19.87
C THR A 6 3.71 14.29 -18.60
N GLU A 7 4.35 15.45 -18.66
CA GLU A 7 4.26 16.44 -17.58
C GLU A 7 2.81 16.80 -17.26
N GLY A 8 1.96 16.93 -18.30
CA GLY A 8 0.53 17.16 -18.15
C GLY A 8 -0.17 16.07 -17.32
N LEU A 9 0.16 14.79 -17.56
CA LEU A 9 -0.37 13.69 -16.75
C LEU A 9 0.10 13.78 -15.29
N VAL A 10 1.38 14.07 -15.06
CA VAL A 10 1.93 14.23 -13.71
C VAL A 10 1.26 15.38 -12.96
N ARG A 11 1.04 16.50 -13.63
CA ARG A 11 0.35 17.68 -13.09
C ARG A 11 -1.12 17.41 -12.81
N GLU A 12 -1.79 16.63 -13.66
CA GLU A 12 -3.18 16.19 -13.44
C GLU A 12 -3.29 15.23 -12.24
N ILE A 13 -2.35 14.30 -12.09
CA ILE A 13 -2.27 13.42 -10.90
C ILE A 13 -2.14 14.29 -9.64
N HIS A 14 -1.21 15.25 -9.66
CA HIS A 14 -1.03 16.16 -8.52
C HIS A 14 -2.31 16.95 -8.24
N LYS A 15 -2.91 17.57 -9.26
CA LYS A 15 -4.13 18.37 -9.15
C LYS A 15 -5.24 17.60 -8.43
N ARG A 16 -5.59 16.41 -8.91
CA ARG A 16 -6.64 15.57 -8.29
C ARG A 16 -6.31 15.17 -6.86
N LEU A 17 -5.03 14.99 -6.56
CA LEU A 17 -4.58 14.56 -5.25
C LEU A 17 -4.68 15.67 -4.19
N VAL A 18 -4.47 16.92 -4.59
CA VAL A 18 -4.48 18.07 -3.67
C VAL A 18 -5.78 18.86 -3.68
N GLU A 19 -6.68 18.63 -4.64
CA GLU A 19 -7.99 19.30 -4.74
C GLU A 19 -8.84 19.13 -3.46
N SER A 20 -8.74 18.00 -2.75
CA SER A 20 -9.46 17.77 -1.49
C SER A 20 -8.73 18.26 -0.24
N VAL A 21 -7.53 18.84 -0.38
CA VAL A 21 -6.70 19.30 0.75
C VAL A 21 -7.01 20.78 1.02
N ARG A 22 -7.29 21.10 2.29
CA ARG A 22 -7.86 22.39 2.73
C ARG A 22 -7.07 23.60 2.21
N GLY A 23 -7.77 24.48 1.49
CA GLY A 23 -7.41 25.90 1.37
C GLY A 23 -6.72 26.37 0.09
N GLY A 24 -6.58 25.54 -0.95
CA GLY A 24 -6.04 25.98 -2.25
C GLY A 24 -4.56 26.40 -2.27
N ALA A 25 -3.89 26.41 -1.12
CA ALA A 25 -2.50 26.82 -0.94
C ALA A 25 -1.47 25.89 -1.63
N ALA A 26 -1.90 24.69 -2.05
CA ALA A 26 -1.05 23.72 -2.73
C ALA A 26 -0.81 24.02 -4.23
N ALA A 27 -1.47 25.05 -4.79
CA ALA A 27 -1.44 25.38 -6.22
C ALA A 27 -1.65 24.14 -7.13
N PRO A 28 -2.87 23.56 -7.16
CA PRO A 28 -3.14 22.27 -7.79
C PRO A 28 -2.65 22.20 -9.25
N GLY A 29 -1.76 21.23 -9.51
CA GLY A 29 -1.17 21.01 -10.83
C GLY A 29 -0.17 22.06 -11.31
N GLU A 30 0.22 23.05 -10.50
CA GLU A 30 1.20 24.07 -10.86
C GLU A 30 2.58 23.80 -10.25
N TYR A 31 3.62 23.78 -11.08
CA TYR A 31 4.98 23.77 -10.55
C TYR A 31 5.25 25.01 -9.71
N ARG A 32 6.02 24.83 -8.64
CA ARG A 32 6.39 25.91 -7.73
C ARG A 32 7.19 26.96 -8.46
N LYS A 33 6.90 28.23 -8.15
CA LYS A 33 7.65 29.40 -8.62
C LYS A 33 8.60 29.95 -7.56
N ILE A 34 8.59 29.35 -6.37
CA ILE A 34 9.37 29.75 -5.21
C ILE A 34 10.14 28.54 -4.67
N GLN A 35 11.19 28.80 -3.90
CA GLN A 35 11.93 27.76 -3.21
C GLN A 35 11.04 27.14 -2.12
N ASN A 36 11.04 25.81 -2.02
CA ASN A 36 10.48 25.07 -0.90
C ASN A 36 11.56 24.22 -0.23
N TYR A 37 11.20 23.60 0.88
CA TYR A 37 12.10 22.86 1.73
C TYR A 37 11.43 21.56 2.19
N VAL A 38 12.20 20.48 2.23
CA VAL A 38 11.74 19.25 2.86
C VAL A 38 12.07 19.36 4.34
N VAL A 39 11.06 19.69 5.13
CA VAL A 39 11.19 19.89 6.57
C VAL A 39 10.76 18.64 7.34
N ASN A 40 11.49 18.31 8.40
CA ASN A 40 11.04 17.31 9.36
C ASN A 40 9.85 17.87 10.14
N SER A 41 8.71 17.22 10.07
CA SER A 41 7.48 17.68 10.73
C SER A 41 7.55 17.63 12.27
N ILE A 42 8.51 16.92 12.85
CA ILE A 42 8.69 16.79 14.31
C ILE A 42 9.68 17.82 14.83
N THR A 43 10.85 17.96 14.19
CA THR A 43 11.92 18.86 14.65
C THR A 43 11.85 20.25 14.05
N GLY A 44 11.11 20.42 12.95
CA GLY A 44 11.06 21.67 12.17
C GLY A 44 12.32 21.93 11.33
N GLU A 45 13.33 21.05 11.42
CA GLU A 45 14.59 21.23 10.71
C GLU A 45 14.42 21.00 9.20
N THR A 46 15.12 21.80 8.41
CA THR A 46 15.22 21.58 6.96
C THR A 46 16.14 20.39 6.73
N GLY A 47 15.56 19.24 6.39
CA GLY A 47 16.29 18.01 6.10
C GLY A 47 16.81 17.95 4.66
N TYR A 48 16.29 18.79 3.76
CA TYR A 48 16.79 18.92 2.39
C TYR A 48 16.27 20.18 1.69
N THR A 49 17.12 20.80 0.88
CA THR A 49 16.79 21.91 -0.03
C THR A 49 16.76 21.40 -1.47
N PRO A 50 15.58 21.27 -2.09
CA PRO A 50 15.43 20.92 -3.51
C PRO A 50 16.11 21.91 -4.46
N PRO A 51 16.31 21.53 -5.74
CA PRO A 51 16.85 22.43 -6.77
C PRO A 51 16.10 23.77 -6.83
N PRO A 52 16.71 24.83 -7.36
CA PRO A 52 16.03 26.10 -7.59
C PRO A 52 14.72 25.96 -8.38
N ALA A 53 13.74 26.81 -8.08
CA ALA A 53 12.42 26.74 -8.73
C ALA A 53 12.49 26.89 -10.27
N HIS A 54 13.47 27.63 -10.78
CA HIS A 54 13.64 27.84 -12.23
C HIS A 54 14.16 26.58 -12.95
N ASP A 55 14.77 25.63 -12.24
CA ASP A 55 15.24 24.36 -12.81
C ASP A 55 14.13 23.28 -12.86
N VAL A 56 13.03 23.48 -12.13
CA VAL A 56 11.95 22.47 -12.06
C VAL A 56 11.39 22.10 -13.43
N PRO A 57 11.07 23.04 -14.35
CA PRO A 57 10.53 22.67 -15.65
C PRO A 57 11.50 21.81 -16.48
N ILE A 58 12.80 22.14 -16.49
CA ILE A 58 13.76 21.38 -17.29
C ILE A 58 14.00 19.99 -16.71
N MET A 59 14.12 19.86 -15.37
CA MET A 59 14.30 18.57 -14.72
C MET A 59 13.07 17.67 -14.84
N MET A 60 11.86 18.25 -14.82
CA MET A 60 10.63 17.48 -15.04
C MET A 60 10.50 17.01 -16.49
N ALA A 61 10.88 17.84 -17.46
CA ALA A 61 10.95 17.46 -18.86
C ALA A 61 11.94 16.30 -19.08
N GLU A 62 13.14 16.39 -18.51
CA GLU A 62 14.14 15.32 -18.56
C GLU A 62 13.65 14.02 -17.90
N LEU A 63 12.98 14.12 -16.75
CA LEU A 63 12.43 12.96 -16.07
C LEU A 63 11.36 12.27 -16.92
N VAL A 64 10.40 13.02 -17.47
CA VAL A 64 9.36 12.39 -18.31
C VAL A 64 9.94 11.84 -19.60
N ASP A 65 10.93 12.50 -20.20
CA ASP A 65 11.59 11.98 -21.40
C ASP A 65 12.31 10.66 -21.08
N TRP A 66 13.08 10.62 -20.00
CA TRP A 66 13.73 9.39 -19.52
C TRP A 66 12.73 8.25 -19.29
N LEU A 67 11.57 8.53 -18.71
CA LEU A 67 10.52 7.53 -18.45
C LEU A 67 9.86 6.95 -19.70
N ASN A 68 9.96 7.62 -20.85
CA ASN A 68 9.36 7.16 -22.11
C ASN A 68 10.38 6.58 -23.10
N ARG A 69 11.68 6.69 -22.83
CA ARG A 69 12.72 6.10 -23.69
C ARG A 69 12.73 4.58 -23.57
N GLU A 70 13.10 3.91 -24.65
CA GLU A 70 13.46 2.49 -24.58
C GLU A 70 14.77 2.36 -23.80
N GLN A 71 14.75 1.51 -22.76
CA GLN A 71 15.92 1.28 -21.93
C GLN A 71 15.93 -0.13 -21.33
N GLU A 72 17.12 -0.63 -21.02
CA GLU A 72 17.34 -1.97 -20.43
C GLU A 72 17.13 -2.01 -18.91
N VAL A 73 16.71 -0.90 -18.30
CA VAL A 73 16.46 -0.83 -16.86
C VAL A 73 15.17 -1.60 -16.54
N HIS A 74 15.28 -2.56 -15.62
CA HIS A 74 14.13 -3.35 -15.18
C HIS A 74 13.00 -2.44 -14.64
N PRO A 75 11.71 -2.68 -14.98
CA PRO A 75 10.63 -1.76 -14.63
C PRO A 75 10.44 -1.46 -13.15
N VAL A 76 10.78 -2.41 -12.28
CA VAL A 76 10.78 -2.19 -10.81
C VAL A 76 11.81 -1.13 -10.42
N LEU A 77 13.01 -1.18 -11.01
CA LEU A 77 14.04 -0.18 -10.75
C LEU A 77 13.63 1.17 -11.35
N MET A 78 13.03 1.18 -12.55
CA MET A 78 12.47 2.42 -13.12
C MET A 78 11.46 3.07 -12.17
N SER A 79 10.57 2.28 -11.56
CA SER A 79 9.61 2.75 -10.57
C SER A 79 10.33 3.40 -9.38
N GLY A 80 11.30 2.72 -8.78
CA GLY A 80 12.08 3.23 -7.65
C GLY A 80 12.85 4.51 -7.99
N ILE A 81 13.53 4.54 -9.14
CA ILE A 81 14.26 5.72 -9.64
C ILE A 81 13.31 6.90 -9.85
N SER A 82 12.17 6.67 -10.52
CA SER A 82 11.17 7.70 -10.79
C SER A 82 10.65 8.34 -9.50
N GLN A 83 10.45 7.54 -8.46
CA GLN A 83 9.97 8.00 -7.17
C GLN A 83 11.00 8.89 -6.48
N PHE A 84 12.26 8.46 -6.44
CA PHE A 84 13.34 9.24 -5.84
C PHE A 84 13.56 10.54 -6.62
N GLN A 85 13.71 10.45 -7.95
CA GLN A 85 13.96 11.63 -8.78
C GLN A 85 12.86 12.67 -8.66
N PHE A 86 11.60 12.25 -8.62
CA PHE A 86 10.49 13.16 -8.40
C PHE A 86 10.57 13.86 -7.03
N VAL A 87 10.89 13.11 -5.96
CA VAL A 87 11.07 13.67 -4.61
C VAL A 87 12.27 14.61 -4.55
N HIS A 88 13.33 14.32 -5.32
CA HIS A 88 14.53 15.12 -5.43
C HIS A 88 14.26 16.48 -6.08
N VAL A 89 13.55 16.51 -7.21
CA VAL A 89 13.13 17.74 -7.92
C VAL A 89 12.14 18.55 -7.07
N HIS A 90 11.24 17.85 -6.39
CA HIS A 90 10.23 18.42 -5.49
C HIS A 90 9.39 19.52 -6.18
N PRO A 91 8.71 19.21 -7.31
CA PRO A 91 8.21 20.21 -8.25
C PRO A 91 7.02 21.05 -7.77
N PHE A 92 6.28 20.60 -6.75
CA PHE A 92 5.05 21.23 -6.27
C PHE A 92 5.24 21.91 -4.90
N LEU A 93 4.34 22.81 -4.49
CA LEU A 93 4.40 23.45 -3.16
C LEU A 93 4.06 22.47 -2.03
N ASP A 94 3.10 21.57 -2.26
CA ASP A 94 2.75 20.45 -1.38
C ASP A 94 2.43 19.23 -2.27
N GLY A 95 2.22 18.05 -1.69
CA GLY A 95 1.76 16.87 -2.40
C GLY A 95 2.87 16.10 -3.12
N ASN A 96 4.13 16.53 -3.03
CA ASN A 96 5.25 15.89 -3.73
C ASN A 96 5.40 14.40 -3.37
N GLY A 97 5.44 14.07 -2.08
CA GLY A 97 5.61 12.67 -1.66
C GLY A 97 4.41 11.78 -2.03
N ARG A 98 3.20 12.33 -2.12
CA ARG A 98 2.01 11.58 -2.55
C ARG A 98 2.01 11.39 -4.07
N THR A 99 2.37 12.43 -4.81
CA THR A 99 2.49 12.39 -6.27
C THR A 99 3.61 11.45 -6.73
N SER A 100 4.76 11.44 -6.04
CA SER A 100 5.88 10.55 -6.38
C SER A 100 5.51 9.07 -6.27
N ARG A 101 4.77 8.69 -5.22
CA ARG A 101 4.28 7.32 -5.02
C ARG A 101 3.29 6.90 -6.09
N LEU A 102 2.42 7.83 -6.54
CA LEU A 102 1.52 7.56 -7.66
C LEU A 102 2.25 7.45 -9.00
N LEU A 103 3.26 8.29 -9.25
CA LEU A 103 4.10 8.18 -10.44
C LEU A 103 4.86 6.85 -10.47
N SER A 104 5.45 6.46 -9.35
CA SER A 104 6.08 5.14 -9.15
C SER A 104 5.10 4.00 -9.47
N THR A 105 3.92 4.02 -8.86
CA THR A 105 2.88 3.02 -9.11
C THR A 105 2.41 2.99 -10.57
N LEU A 106 2.30 4.16 -11.21
CA LEU A 106 1.97 4.27 -12.63
C LEU A 106 3.03 3.60 -13.52
N CYS A 107 4.32 3.74 -13.18
CA CYS A 107 5.40 3.05 -13.90
C CYS A 107 5.23 1.53 -13.85
N LEU A 108 4.96 0.98 -12.66
CA LEU A 108 4.68 -0.45 -12.48
C LEU A 108 3.45 -0.90 -13.28
N TYR A 109 2.35 -0.14 -13.22
CA TYR A 109 1.12 -0.45 -13.96
C TYR A 109 1.33 -0.47 -15.47
N ARG A 110 2.14 0.44 -16.01
CA ARG A 110 2.47 0.47 -17.45
C ARG A 110 3.32 -0.71 -17.88
N ALA A 111 4.16 -1.21 -16.98
CA ALA A 111 4.96 -2.42 -17.19
C ALA A 111 4.20 -3.73 -16.95
N GLY A 112 2.88 -3.68 -16.73
CA GLY A 112 2.03 -4.87 -16.60
C GLY A 112 1.86 -5.40 -15.17
N TYR A 113 2.45 -4.75 -14.17
CA TYR A 113 2.27 -5.13 -12.77
C TYR A 113 0.89 -4.69 -12.26
N ASN A 114 -0.16 -5.48 -12.48
CA ASN A 114 -1.50 -5.12 -12.03
C ASN A 114 -1.82 -5.68 -10.65
N PHE A 115 -1.71 -4.84 -9.63
CA PHE A 115 -1.96 -5.23 -8.24
C PHE A 115 -3.44 -5.21 -7.82
N LYS A 116 -4.39 -5.10 -8.76
CA LYS A 116 -5.85 -5.15 -8.51
C LYS A 116 -6.35 -4.19 -7.41
N ARG A 117 -5.64 -3.07 -7.19
CA ARG A 117 -5.90 -2.10 -6.10
C ARG A 117 -5.70 -2.66 -4.67
N LEU A 118 -5.07 -3.83 -4.53
CA LEU A 118 -4.75 -4.45 -3.24
C LEU A 118 -3.39 -4.00 -2.70
N PHE A 119 -2.63 -3.24 -3.47
CA PHE A 119 -1.26 -2.85 -3.16
C PHE A 119 -1.13 -1.35 -2.95
N THR A 120 -0.46 -0.97 -1.86
CA THR A 120 0.12 0.36 -1.72
C THR A 120 1.51 0.24 -1.09
N ILE A 121 2.55 0.67 -1.80
CA ILE A 121 3.91 0.72 -1.20
C ILE A 121 3.96 1.72 -0.02
N SER A 122 2.98 2.64 0.04
CA SER A 122 2.78 3.55 1.15
C SER A 122 2.63 2.83 2.50
N GLU A 123 1.89 1.72 2.56
CA GLU A 123 1.71 0.96 3.79
C GLU A 123 3.04 0.49 4.37
N TYR A 124 3.95 0.02 3.51
CA TYR A 124 5.30 -0.39 3.94
C TYR A 124 6.09 0.80 4.50
N TYR A 125 6.05 1.95 3.84
CA TYR A 125 6.73 3.16 4.33
C TYR A 125 6.14 3.68 5.64
N ASP A 126 4.83 3.60 5.82
CA ASP A 126 4.15 4.12 7.00
C ASP A 126 4.42 3.28 8.26
N ARG A 127 4.71 1.98 8.12
CA ARG A 127 5.14 1.10 9.24
C ARG A 127 6.46 1.57 9.87
N ASN A 128 7.36 2.12 9.09
CA ASN A 128 8.65 2.60 9.58
C ASN A 128 9.12 3.84 8.79
N ARG A 129 8.41 4.95 8.99
CA ARG A 129 8.70 6.24 8.35
C ARG A 129 10.14 6.70 8.53
N PRO A 130 10.79 6.56 9.71
CA PRO A 130 12.20 6.91 9.87
C PRO A 130 13.11 6.15 8.92
N SER A 131 12.90 4.85 8.71
CA SER A 131 13.73 4.05 7.80
C SER A 131 13.52 4.45 6.34
N PHE A 132 12.28 4.75 5.94
CA PHE A 132 12.00 5.30 4.61
C PHE A 132 12.76 6.61 4.36
N TYR A 133 12.69 7.56 5.29
CA TYR A 133 13.41 8.83 5.14
C TYR A 133 14.93 8.63 5.13
N ARG A 134 15.47 7.74 5.96
CA ARG A 134 16.90 7.39 5.91
C ARG A 134 17.31 6.81 4.57
N ALA A 135 16.51 5.92 3.98
CA ALA A 135 16.80 5.34 2.66
C ALA A 135 16.81 6.40 1.54
N ILE A 136 15.98 7.44 1.63
CA ILE A 136 16.03 8.56 0.68
C ILE A 136 17.25 9.45 0.94
N GLN A 137 17.61 9.71 2.20
CA GLN A 137 18.74 10.56 2.56
C GLN A 137 20.09 9.90 2.24
N SER A 138 20.20 8.58 2.38
CA SER A 138 21.44 7.84 2.10
C SER A 138 21.91 8.03 0.66
N VAL A 139 21.00 8.21 -0.30
CA VAL A 139 21.34 8.52 -1.70
C VAL A 139 22.16 9.80 -1.78
N ARG A 140 21.78 10.83 -1.02
CA ARG A 140 22.46 12.14 -1.02
C ARG A 140 23.80 12.07 -0.31
N GLU A 141 23.83 11.37 0.82
CA GLU A 141 25.04 11.14 1.61
C GLU A 141 26.08 10.30 0.85
N SER A 142 25.63 9.48 -0.09
CA SER A 142 26.46 8.58 -0.91
C SER A 142 26.72 9.13 -2.32
N GLY A 143 26.71 10.46 -2.51
CA GLY A 143 27.06 11.06 -3.80
C GLY A 143 26.09 10.73 -4.94
N MET A 144 24.81 10.61 -4.63
CA MET A 144 23.72 10.22 -5.53
C MET A 144 23.70 8.74 -5.94
N ASP A 145 24.44 7.88 -5.24
CA ASP A 145 24.29 6.43 -5.39
C ASP A 145 22.91 5.97 -4.88
N MET A 146 22.08 5.47 -5.80
CA MET A 146 20.71 5.02 -5.51
C MET A 146 20.64 3.57 -5.00
N THR A 147 21.75 2.84 -4.90
CA THR A 147 21.75 1.40 -4.59
C THR A 147 20.97 1.09 -3.32
N GLY A 148 21.30 1.73 -2.20
CA GLY A 148 20.61 1.49 -0.93
C GLY A 148 19.12 1.88 -0.95
N TRP A 149 18.74 2.92 -1.70
CA TRP A 149 17.33 3.27 -1.92
C TRP A 149 16.60 2.20 -2.72
N LEU A 150 17.22 1.69 -3.79
CA LEU A 150 16.62 0.69 -4.66
C LEU A 150 16.50 -0.66 -3.96
N GLU A 151 17.47 -1.06 -3.14
CA GLU A 151 17.36 -2.24 -2.28
C GLU A 151 16.17 -2.11 -1.32
N PHE A 152 16.06 -0.97 -0.62
CA PHE A 152 14.93 -0.69 0.27
C PHE A 152 13.59 -0.69 -0.48
N PHE A 153 13.55 -0.11 -1.67
CA PHE A 153 12.35 -0.06 -2.52
C PHE A 153 11.91 -1.45 -2.97
N VAL A 154 12.85 -2.28 -3.44
CA VAL A 154 12.59 -3.65 -3.90
C VAL A 154 12.15 -4.55 -2.75
N GLU A 155 12.77 -4.42 -1.59
CA GLU A 155 12.36 -5.15 -0.37
C GLU A 155 10.92 -4.78 0.04
N GLY A 156 10.61 -3.47 0.05
CA GLY A 156 9.25 -3.00 0.34
C GLY A 156 8.21 -3.49 -0.67
N LEU A 157 8.54 -3.47 -1.96
CA LEU A 157 7.69 -4.03 -3.01
C LEU A 157 7.48 -5.53 -2.81
N THR A 158 8.54 -6.29 -2.56
CA THR A 158 8.49 -7.75 -2.36
C THR A 158 7.64 -8.11 -1.15
N THR A 159 7.84 -7.43 -0.03
CA THR A 159 7.05 -7.62 1.20
C THR A 159 5.56 -7.40 0.94
N GLN A 160 5.21 -6.28 0.31
CA GLN A 160 3.82 -5.95 0.02
C GLN A 160 3.18 -6.92 -0.97
N LEU A 161 3.92 -7.42 -1.95
CA LEU A 161 3.42 -8.42 -2.90
C LEU A 161 3.17 -9.77 -2.23
N ALA A 162 4.03 -10.18 -1.29
CA ALA A 162 3.82 -11.38 -0.50
C ALA A 162 2.53 -11.28 0.34
N GLU A 163 2.29 -10.15 0.99
CA GLU A 163 1.07 -9.90 1.77
C GLU A 163 -0.20 -9.90 0.91
N VAL A 164 -0.15 -9.27 -0.28
CA VAL A 164 -1.27 -9.29 -1.23
C VAL A 164 -1.57 -10.71 -1.68
N ARG A 165 -0.53 -11.52 -1.95
CA ARG A 165 -0.67 -12.92 -2.32
C ARG A 165 -1.34 -13.72 -1.20
N GLU A 166 -0.84 -13.60 0.04
CA GLU A 166 -1.38 -14.31 1.20
C GLU A 166 -2.86 -13.95 1.45
N ARG A 167 -3.19 -12.65 1.43
CA ARG A 167 -4.59 -12.18 1.54
C ARG A 167 -5.47 -12.73 0.42
N GLY A 168 -4.94 -12.81 -0.81
CA GLY A 168 -5.63 -13.38 -1.96
C GLY A 168 -5.91 -14.87 -1.78
N GLU A 169 -4.92 -15.65 -1.34
CA GLU A 169 -5.05 -17.08 -1.06
C GLU A 169 -6.08 -17.35 0.05
N LEU A 170 -6.06 -16.56 1.13
CA LEU A 170 -7.05 -16.64 2.20
C LEU A 170 -8.47 -16.31 1.72
N ALA A 171 -8.63 -15.28 0.90
CA ALA A 171 -9.93 -14.91 0.35
C ALA A 171 -10.50 -16.00 -0.57
N ILE A 172 -9.67 -16.57 -1.44
CA ILE A 172 -10.06 -17.69 -2.31
C ILE A 172 -10.46 -18.90 -1.47
N ARG A 173 -9.64 -19.29 -0.48
CA ARG A 173 -9.92 -20.41 0.42
C ARG A 173 -11.25 -20.22 1.15
N ARG A 174 -11.51 -19.01 1.66
CA ARG A 174 -12.76 -18.67 2.32
C ARG A 174 -13.94 -18.86 1.38
N ASP A 175 -13.87 -18.32 0.17
CA ASP A 175 -14.98 -18.35 -0.79
C ASP A 175 -15.27 -19.78 -1.29
N VAL A 176 -14.24 -20.63 -1.44
CA VAL A 176 -14.41 -22.07 -1.74
C VAL A 176 -15.16 -22.76 -0.61
N LEU A 177 -14.72 -22.60 0.65
CA LEU A 177 -15.35 -23.25 1.81
C LEU A 177 -16.78 -22.76 2.04
N ILE A 178 -17.07 -21.48 1.80
CA ILE A 178 -18.43 -20.94 1.88
C ILE A 178 -19.34 -21.64 0.87
N LYS A 179 -18.89 -21.82 -0.38
CA LYS A 179 -19.68 -22.47 -1.43
C LYS A 179 -19.84 -23.96 -1.19
N GLU A 180 -18.76 -24.66 -0.84
CA GLU A 180 -18.76 -26.11 -0.62
C GLU A 180 -19.69 -26.52 0.53
N HIS A 181 -19.71 -25.75 1.62
CA HIS A 181 -20.51 -26.05 2.80
C HIS A 181 -21.82 -25.26 2.90
N GLY A 182 -22.16 -24.45 1.89
CA GLY A 182 -23.38 -23.64 1.88
C GLY A 182 -23.48 -22.70 3.09
N LEU A 183 -22.37 -22.09 3.51
CA LEU A 183 -22.31 -21.32 4.74
C LEU A 183 -23.17 -20.06 4.67
N SER A 184 -23.93 -19.79 5.74
CA SER A 184 -24.64 -18.53 5.91
C SER A 184 -23.68 -17.34 6.06
N GLU A 185 -24.18 -16.11 5.87
CA GLU A 185 -23.36 -14.90 6.03
C GLU A 185 -22.69 -14.79 7.42
N ARG A 186 -23.38 -15.24 8.49
CA ARG A 186 -22.80 -15.26 9.85
C ARG A 186 -21.68 -16.29 9.96
N GLN A 187 -21.87 -17.48 9.40
CA GLN A 187 -20.83 -18.51 9.37
C GLN A 187 -19.64 -18.10 8.50
N ALA A 188 -19.87 -17.38 7.41
CA ALA A 188 -18.83 -16.78 6.59
C ALA A 188 -18.00 -15.74 7.37
N LYS A 189 -18.64 -14.91 8.21
CA LYS A 189 -17.95 -13.98 9.14
C LYS A 189 -17.09 -14.73 10.16
N ALA A 190 -17.62 -15.80 10.76
CA ALA A 190 -16.86 -16.65 11.69
C ALA A 190 -15.64 -17.28 11.00
N LEU A 191 -15.85 -17.90 9.82
CA LEU A 191 -14.78 -18.51 9.03
C LEU A 191 -13.71 -17.50 8.65
N GLY A 192 -14.10 -16.31 8.18
CA GLY A 192 -13.16 -15.23 7.83
C GLY A 192 -12.27 -14.86 9.01
N HIS A 193 -12.85 -14.68 10.20
CA HIS A 193 -12.08 -14.37 11.40
C HIS A 193 -11.10 -15.48 11.79
N ILE A 194 -11.51 -16.75 11.70
CA ILE A 194 -10.64 -17.90 12.01
C ILE A 194 -9.49 -18.00 11.01
N LEU A 195 -9.74 -17.78 9.71
CA LEU A 195 -8.70 -17.83 8.68
C LEU A 195 -7.66 -16.71 8.86
N GLU A 196 -8.07 -15.55 9.38
CA GLU A 196 -7.18 -14.40 9.60
C GLU A 196 -6.43 -14.47 10.95
N HIS A 197 -7.09 -14.92 12.02
CA HIS A 197 -6.54 -14.87 13.38
C HIS A 197 -6.16 -16.25 13.94
N GLY A 198 -6.40 -17.32 13.18
CA GLY A 198 -6.13 -18.71 13.57
C GLY A 198 -7.15 -19.33 14.53
N SER A 199 -8.02 -18.54 15.15
CA SER A 199 -9.10 -19.03 16.01
C SER A 199 -10.23 -18.02 16.22
N LEU A 200 -11.33 -18.49 16.81
CA LEU A 200 -12.47 -17.66 17.19
C LEU A 200 -13.01 -18.12 18.54
N THR A 201 -13.29 -17.16 19.42
CA THR A 201 -14.10 -17.39 20.62
C THR A 201 -15.53 -16.93 20.38
N ILE A 202 -16.47 -17.39 21.21
CA ILE A 202 -17.85 -16.90 21.14
C ILE A 202 -17.93 -15.39 21.38
N GLN A 203 -17.07 -14.82 22.24
CA GLN A 203 -17.01 -13.37 22.49
C GLN A 203 -16.52 -12.60 21.26
N ASN A 204 -15.54 -13.13 20.52
CA ASN A 204 -15.14 -12.55 19.24
C ASN A 204 -16.31 -12.59 18.25
N PHE A 205 -17.07 -13.69 18.22
CA PHE A 205 -18.20 -13.82 17.29
C PHE A 205 -19.35 -12.86 17.64
N GLU A 206 -19.64 -12.65 18.93
CA GLU A 206 -20.61 -11.64 19.40
C GLU A 206 -20.20 -10.23 18.96
N ARG A 207 -18.90 -9.89 18.99
CA ARG A 207 -18.41 -8.59 18.47
C ARG A 207 -18.57 -8.45 16.96
N LEU A 208 -18.42 -9.54 16.21
CA LEU A 208 -18.60 -9.55 14.75
C LEU A 208 -20.09 -9.46 14.35
N CYS A 209 -21.00 -9.88 15.22
CA CYS A 209 -22.44 -9.94 14.99
C CYS A 209 -23.21 -9.40 16.21
N PRO A 210 -23.08 -8.10 16.56
CA PRO A 210 -23.61 -7.54 17.80
C PRO A 210 -25.14 -7.62 17.92
N GLU A 211 -25.84 -7.64 16.78
CA GLU A 211 -27.31 -7.72 16.69
C GLU A 211 -27.85 -9.16 16.85
N VAL A 212 -26.98 -10.15 17.01
CA VAL A 212 -27.37 -11.56 17.01
C VAL A 212 -27.16 -12.16 18.40
N ASN A 213 -28.21 -12.80 18.93
CA ASN A 213 -28.11 -13.42 20.24
C ASN A 213 -27.06 -14.57 20.27
N ARG A 214 -26.39 -14.71 21.42
CA ARG A 214 -25.35 -15.73 21.66
C ARG A 214 -25.76 -17.14 21.27
N ARG A 215 -27.01 -17.53 21.57
CA ARG A 215 -27.51 -18.88 21.31
C ARG A 215 -27.52 -19.22 19.81
N SER A 216 -27.82 -18.23 18.97
CA SER A 216 -27.79 -18.38 17.51
C SER A 216 -26.36 -18.54 16.99
N LEU A 217 -25.42 -17.73 17.51
CA LEU A 217 -24.00 -17.82 17.18
C LEU A 217 -23.38 -19.16 17.62
N GLN A 218 -23.75 -19.67 18.79
CA GLN A 218 -23.35 -21.00 19.24
C GLN A 218 -23.89 -22.11 18.33
N ARG A 219 -25.14 -21.98 17.85
CA ARG A 219 -25.71 -22.93 16.90
C ARG A 219 -24.98 -22.90 15.56
N ASP A 220 -24.61 -21.71 15.08
CA ASP A 220 -23.83 -21.55 13.85
C ASP A 220 -22.45 -22.23 13.97
N LEU A 221 -21.74 -22.02 15.10
CA LEU A 221 -20.45 -22.66 15.38
C LEU A 221 -20.57 -24.19 15.53
N LYS A 222 -21.59 -24.66 16.25
CA LYS A 222 -21.87 -26.09 16.39
C LYS A 222 -22.11 -26.72 15.02
N SER A 223 -22.91 -26.07 14.17
CA SER A 223 -23.18 -26.54 12.81
C SER A 223 -21.89 -26.63 11.98
N MET A 224 -20.97 -25.65 12.10
CA MET A 224 -19.67 -25.70 11.41
C MET A 224 -18.75 -26.80 11.94
N VAL A 225 -18.83 -27.15 13.23
CA VAL A 225 -18.13 -28.32 13.80
C VAL A 225 -18.75 -29.63 13.29
N ASP A 226 -20.08 -29.72 13.26
CA ASP A 226 -20.82 -30.90 12.78
C ASP A 226 -20.55 -31.16 11.28
N MET A 227 -20.33 -30.09 10.48
CA MET A 227 -19.87 -30.18 9.09
C MET A 227 -18.40 -30.65 8.95
N GLY A 228 -17.66 -30.77 10.06
CA GLY A 228 -16.25 -31.10 10.05
C GLY A 228 -15.32 -29.96 9.61
N LEU A 229 -15.83 -28.73 9.49
CA LEU A 229 -15.04 -27.56 9.09
C LEU A 229 -14.18 -27.03 10.24
N LEU A 230 -14.74 -27.03 11.45
CA LEU A 230 -14.09 -26.54 12.66
C LEU A 230 -13.89 -27.65 13.68
N ILE A 231 -12.90 -27.45 14.56
CA ILE A 231 -12.76 -28.17 15.82
C ILE A 231 -12.93 -27.19 16.98
N SER A 232 -13.39 -27.71 18.11
CA SER A 232 -13.51 -26.96 19.36
C SER A 232 -12.51 -27.48 20.38
N GLU A 233 -11.73 -26.58 20.97
CA GLU A 233 -10.71 -26.87 21.97
C GLU A 233 -10.97 -26.09 23.26
N GLY A 234 -10.58 -26.66 24.41
CA GLY A 234 -10.65 -26.01 25.72
C GLY A 234 -11.87 -26.42 26.58
N ALA A 235 -11.90 -25.91 27.81
CA ALA A 235 -12.99 -26.15 28.75
C ALA A 235 -14.27 -25.42 28.33
N THR A 236 -15.44 -25.91 28.78
CA THR A 236 -16.78 -25.40 28.40
C THR A 236 -16.93 -23.87 28.48
N ASN A 237 -16.27 -23.22 29.44
CA ASN A 237 -16.34 -21.77 29.64
C ASN A 237 -15.28 -20.95 28.87
N LYS A 238 -14.36 -21.62 28.17
CA LYS A 238 -13.27 -21.03 27.37
C LYS A 238 -13.06 -21.78 26.05
N LEU A 239 -14.16 -22.15 25.39
CA LEU A 239 -14.12 -22.80 24.08
C LEU A 239 -13.50 -21.89 23.03
N VAL A 240 -12.51 -22.43 22.32
CA VAL A 240 -11.84 -21.83 21.17
C VAL A 240 -12.12 -22.70 19.96
N TYR A 241 -12.55 -22.07 18.86
CA TYR A 241 -12.82 -22.74 17.60
C TYR A 241 -11.68 -22.50 16.62
N ARG A 242 -11.23 -23.54 15.93
CA ARG A 242 -10.15 -23.49 14.93
C ARG A 242 -10.54 -24.26 13.68
N MET A 243 -9.85 -23.98 12.56
CA MET A 243 -9.95 -24.82 11.37
C MET A 243 -9.57 -26.26 11.73
N LYS A 244 -10.35 -27.23 11.28
CA LYS A 244 -9.92 -28.62 11.31
C LYS A 244 -8.72 -28.76 10.35
N GLY A 245 -7.56 -29.16 10.87
CA GLY A 245 -6.38 -29.39 10.03
C GLY A 245 -6.67 -30.46 8.97
N THR A 246 -6.28 -30.20 7.73
CA THR A 246 -6.16 -31.26 6.73
C THR A 246 -4.95 -32.09 7.13
N GLY A 247 -5.20 -33.25 7.74
CA GLY A 247 -4.16 -34.28 7.91
C GLY A 247 -3.66 -34.79 6.57
#